data_AF-A0A1U8ABE9-F1
#
_entry.id   AF-A0A1U8ABE9-F1
#
_cell.length_a   1.000
_cell.length_b   1.000
_cell.length_c   1.000
_cell.angle_alpha   90.00
_cell.angle_beta   90.00
_cell.angle_gamma   90.00
#
_symmetry.space_group_name_H-M   'P 1'
#
loop_
_entity.id
_entity.type
_entity.pdbx_description
1 polymer ?
#
loop_
_entity_poly.entity_id
_entity_poly.type
_entity_poly.pdbx_seq_one_letter_code
_entity_poly.pdbx_strand_id
1 'polypeptide(L)'
;MREFPPNPEAESMFVRFMSFAGSGDSTLPDPREIGEKPLTLSSSTKVVNHKISQLAPSHQQSMKARIITPTDKRRNTLTTLCIDGLCDLLLGLAGRTFIIQCTDRGTVFAEGEPCWAIDSYDAELRALIQGLKAVSQLKLELGSSQNLGTSLLGLWFSLLLLSQGVASVDYASALTKSLLYYEAQRSGNLPPNQRVQWRGNSGLQDGKDAGIDLVGGYYDAGDNVKFGFPMAFTVTMLSWSAVEFGAELSAKKELKHALDAIKWGTDYLIKAHPQPDVLYGEVGDGNSDHACWMRPEDMTTPRTAYRIDDQHPGADLAGETAAALAAASIAFRKANPQYASKLLTHAKQLFVFARNHPGVYQTSIPVAGAFYSSSGFEDELLWAAAWLHRNTNDHTYLDYLGSSGNTGGTRSMFSWDDKFVGAQVLVSKLVLEGKVQNTGKWAEYRSEAEQFICNCVQKGNNNVQRSPGGLLWWQPWNDLQYTTSAMFVATAYSEYLTAARATIQCQGGRVGPSDLISFVRSQANYILGSNPKGMSYMVGFGSSYPQMVHHRGASIVSIKKDRTPVTCKGGYDMWFNRNAPNPNVLVGAIVGGPDQNDAYTDSRSNFQQAEPATVNTAPFVGVLAKLA
;
A
#
# COMPACT_ATOMS: atom_id res chain seq x y z
N MET A 1 -29.06 -0.18 -11.93
CA MET A 1 -28.37 -1.40 -12.38
C MET A 1 -29.34 -2.19 -13.25
N ARG A 2 -28.99 -2.43 -14.52
CA ARG A 2 -29.61 -3.49 -15.34
C ARG A 2 -28.52 -4.55 -15.49
N GLU A 3 -28.82 -5.75 -15.01
CA GLU A 3 -27.98 -6.94 -15.15
C GLU A 3 -27.91 -7.34 -16.63
N PHE A 4 -26.71 -7.63 -17.12
CA PHE A 4 -26.51 -8.37 -18.37
C PHE A 4 -26.08 -9.81 -18.02
N PRO A 5 -26.64 -10.83 -18.68
CA PRO A 5 -26.39 -12.24 -18.35
C PRO A 5 -25.03 -12.73 -18.91
N PRO A 6 -24.46 -13.81 -18.34
CA PRO A 6 -23.18 -14.36 -18.77
C PRO A 6 -23.27 -15.02 -20.16
N ASN A 7 -22.22 -14.79 -20.97
CA ASN A 7 -22.02 -15.35 -22.30
C ASN A 7 -21.64 -16.85 -22.21
N PRO A 8 -22.42 -17.78 -22.83
CA PRO A 8 -22.21 -19.22 -22.72
C PRO A 8 -21.10 -19.82 -23.61
N GLU A 9 -20.28 -19.03 -24.31
CA GLU A 9 -19.20 -19.58 -25.15
C GLU A 9 -17.85 -19.84 -24.42
N ALA A 10 -17.74 -19.48 -23.14
CA ALA A 10 -16.53 -19.73 -22.34
C ALA A 10 -16.41 -21.18 -21.80
N GLU A 11 -17.48 -21.99 -21.84
CA GLU A 11 -17.46 -23.37 -21.33
C GLU A 11 -16.99 -24.43 -22.36
N SER A 12 -16.86 -24.08 -23.65
CA SER A 12 -16.57 -25.09 -24.69
C SER A 12 -15.08 -25.45 -24.87
N MET A 13 -14.15 -24.71 -24.25
CA MET A 13 -12.72 -25.07 -24.26
C MET A 13 -12.27 -25.93 -23.07
N PHE A 14 -13.11 -26.09 -22.05
CA PHE A 14 -12.75 -26.86 -20.83
C PHE A 14 -13.04 -28.37 -20.93
N VAL A 15 -13.81 -28.82 -21.94
CA VAL A 15 -14.25 -30.22 -22.05
C VAL A 15 -13.35 -31.08 -22.96
N ARG A 16 -12.25 -30.54 -23.52
CA ARG A 16 -11.30 -31.31 -24.35
C ARG A 16 -9.98 -31.71 -23.69
N PHE A 17 -9.76 -31.39 -22.41
CA PHE A 17 -8.51 -31.72 -21.71
C PHE A 17 -8.62 -32.85 -20.65
N MET A 18 -9.78 -33.49 -20.49
CA MET A 18 -10.00 -34.55 -19.50
C MET A 18 -10.46 -35.88 -20.15
N SER A 19 -9.72 -36.35 -21.15
CA SER A 19 -9.87 -37.72 -21.66
C SER A 19 -8.50 -38.33 -21.95
N PHE A 20 -7.75 -38.66 -20.88
CA PHE A 20 -6.71 -39.69 -20.87
C PHE A 20 -6.30 -39.98 -19.42
N ALA A 21 -7.16 -40.69 -18.69
CA ALA A 21 -6.80 -41.52 -17.53
C ALA A 21 -8.04 -42.30 -17.02
N GLY A 22 -8.37 -43.43 -17.66
CA GLY A 22 -8.88 -44.58 -16.91
C GLY A 22 -7.69 -45.20 -16.15
N SER A 23 -7.81 -45.94 -15.06
CA SER A 23 -8.93 -46.70 -14.49
C SER A 23 -8.43 -47.27 -13.15
N GLY A 24 -9.26 -47.35 -12.11
CA GLY A 24 -8.92 -48.08 -10.89
C GLY A 24 -10.03 -47.99 -9.85
N ASP A 25 -10.61 -49.14 -9.55
CA ASP A 25 -11.94 -49.35 -8.98
C ASP A 25 -11.97 -49.53 -7.45
N SER A 26 -13.12 -49.18 -6.86
CA SER A 26 -13.81 -49.65 -5.63
C SER A 26 -13.00 -49.91 -4.33
N THR A 27 -13.36 -49.35 -3.16
CA THR A 27 -14.55 -49.65 -2.33
C THR A 27 -14.53 -48.78 -1.03
N LEU A 28 -15.70 -48.35 -0.55
CA LEU A 28 -15.94 -47.80 0.79
C LEU A 28 -16.40 -48.93 1.75
N PRO A 29 -16.24 -48.75 3.08
CA PRO A 29 -17.44 -48.77 3.93
C PRO A 29 -17.50 -47.73 5.08
N ASP A 30 -18.75 -47.50 5.49
CA ASP A 30 -19.33 -46.57 6.49
C ASP A 30 -19.15 -47.05 7.96
N PRO A 31 -19.35 -46.19 8.99
CA PRO A 31 -18.88 -46.35 10.37
C PRO A 31 -19.95 -46.87 11.34
N ARG A 32 -19.48 -47.41 12.50
CA ARG A 32 -20.10 -47.23 13.83
C ARG A 32 -19.31 -47.94 14.95
N GLU A 33 -19.00 -47.12 15.95
CA GLU A 33 -18.99 -47.37 17.42
C GLU A 33 -17.99 -48.33 18.11
N ILE A 34 -17.78 -47.97 19.39
CA ILE A 34 -17.22 -48.71 20.53
C ILE A 34 -15.68 -48.72 20.56
N GLY A 35 -14.95 -48.25 21.57
CA GLY A 35 -15.27 -47.84 22.94
C GLY A 35 -14.02 -48.07 23.80
N GLU A 36 -13.76 -47.13 24.71
CA GLU A 36 -13.01 -47.26 25.98
C GLU A 36 -11.46 -47.36 26.03
N LYS A 37 -10.96 -46.50 26.93
CA LYS A 37 -9.61 -46.25 27.53
C LYS A 37 -8.96 -47.51 28.17
N PRO A 38 -7.80 -47.47 28.89
CA PRO A 38 -6.91 -46.37 29.32
C PRO A 38 -5.38 -46.66 29.17
N LEU A 39 -4.51 -45.73 29.61
CA LEU A 39 -3.23 -45.90 30.36
C LEU A 39 -2.30 -44.69 30.08
N THR A 40 -2.18 -43.70 30.98
CA THR A 40 -1.33 -43.58 32.19
C THR A 40 0.08 -43.02 31.96
N LEU A 41 0.40 -42.11 32.89
CA LEU A 41 1.60 -41.31 33.08
C LEU A 41 2.76 -42.08 33.74
N SER A 42 3.90 -41.37 33.81
CA SER A 42 5.02 -41.46 34.77
C SER A 42 6.28 -42.10 34.17
N SER A 43 7.52 -41.74 34.49
CA SER A 43 8.20 -40.77 35.38
C SER A 43 9.71 -40.81 34.94
N SER A 44 10.71 -40.06 35.40
CA SER A 44 10.95 -39.32 36.64
C SER A 44 12.26 -38.49 36.49
N THR A 45 12.23 -37.27 37.01
CA THR A 45 13.16 -36.64 37.98
C THR A 45 14.58 -37.21 38.16
N LYS A 46 15.62 -36.36 37.99
CA LYS A 46 16.59 -35.92 39.04
C LYS A 46 17.84 -35.21 38.47
N VAL A 47 18.47 -34.45 39.37
CA VAL A 47 19.85 -33.88 39.37
C VAL A 47 19.96 -32.56 38.55
N VAL A 48 20.32 -31.38 39.08
CA VAL A 48 21.29 -31.02 40.14
C VAL A 48 20.88 -29.67 40.78
N ASN A 49 20.75 -29.66 42.11
CA ASN A 49 20.98 -28.48 42.95
C ASN A 49 22.49 -28.34 43.15
N HIS A 50 23.15 -27.32 42.59
CA HIS A 50 24.45 -26.87 43.10
C HIS A 50 24.83 -25.45 42.66
N LYS A 51 25.25 -24.66 43.66
CA LYS A 51 25.94 -23.35 43.62
C LYS A 51 25.08 -22.07 43.57
N ILE A 52 24.44 -21.81 44.70
CA ILE A 52 24.54 -20.49 45.35
C ILE A 52 25.81 -20.50 46.22
N SER A 53 26.63 -19.44 46.11
CA SER A 53 27.64 -18.92 47.06
C SER A 53 29.03 -18.67 46.44
N GLN A 54 29.31 -17.41 46.06
CA GLN A 54 30.54 -16.62 46.31
C GLN A 54 30.14 -15.12 46.10
N LEU A 55 29.78 -14.39 47.16
CA LEU A 55 30.59 -13.37 47.89
C LEU A 55 30.59 -11.93 47.31
N ALA A 56 29.58 -11.13 47.70
CA ALA A 56 29.60 -9.87 48.51
C ALA A 56 30.39 -8.58 48.05
N PRO A 57 30.25 -7.39 48.73
CA PRO A 57 29.59 -6.19 48.18
C PRO A 57 30.38 -4.85 48.35
N SER A 58 29.89 -3.72 47.82
CA SER A 58 30.37 -2.38 48.25
C SER A 58 29.28 -1.28 48.28
N HIS A 59 28.82 -1.06 49.52
CA HIS A 59 28.39 0.17 50.22
C HIS A 59 27.42 1.24 49.65
N GLN A 60 26.29 1.27 50.36
CA GLN A 60 25.37 2.36 50.75
C GLN A 60 25.95 3.75 51.08
N GLN A 61 25.16 4.80 50.79
CA GLN A 61 24.90 5.99 51.64
C GLN A 61 23.46 6.50 51.34
N SER A 62 22.46 6.12 52.15
CA SER A 62 21.79 6.88 53.22
C SER A 62 21.05 8.18 52.79
N MET A 63 19.73 8.08 52.60
CA MET A 63 18.80 9.21 52.79
C MET A 63 18.11 9.06 54.15
N LYS A 64 18.21 10.09 55.00
CA LYS A 64 17.49 10.21 56.28
C LYS A 64 16.06 10.63 56.00
N ALA A 65 15.09 9.84 56.45
CA ALA A 65 13.70 10.23 56.55
C ALA A 65 13.51 11.20 57.75
N ARG A 66 12.77 12.30 57.55
CA ARG A 66 12.25 13.15 58.64
C ARG A 66 10.74 13.16 58.55
N ILE A 67 10.10 12.66 59.59
CA ILE A 67 8.65 12.69 59.81
C ILE A 67 8.28 14.10 60.29
N ILE A 68 7.33 14.75 59.61
CA ILE A 68 6.63 15.93 60.13
C ILE A 68 5.14 15.60 60.06
N THR A 69 4.52 15.46 61.23
CA THR A 69 3.06 15.43 61.41
C THR A 69 2.53 16.86 61.50
N PRO A 70 1.34 17.14 60.96
CA PRO A 70 0.51 18.23 61.47
C PRO A 70 -0.80 17.72 62.08
N THR A 71 -1.06 18.22 63.27
CA THR A 71 -2.31 18.13 64.03
C THR A 71 -3.36 19.16 63.57
N ASP A 72 -4.60 18.68 63.56
CA ASP A 72 -5.85 19.34 64.01
C ASP A 72 -6.87 19.90 62.99
N LYS A 73 -8.12 19.78 63.44
CA LYS A 73 -9.42 19.65 62.78
C LYS A 73 -10.00 20.95 62.20
N ARG A 74 -10.74 20.85 61.08
CA ARG A 74 -12.23 20.87 61.01
C ARG A 74 -12.75 21.17 59.58
N ARG A 75 -13.84 20.46 59.22
CA ARG A 75 -14.89 20.69 58.20
C ARG A 75 -14.80 19.97 56.84
N ASN A 76 -15.62 18.91 56.79
CA ASN A 76 -16.62 18.55 55.77
C ASN A 76 -16.16 18.11 54.36
N THR A 77 -16.00 16.79 54.25
CA THR A 77 -16.53 15.89 53.20
C THR A 77 -16.60 16.38 51.75
N LEU A 78 -15.62 15.95 50.95
CA LEU A 78 -15.83 15.30 49.65
C LEU A 78 -14.60 14.44 49.32
N THR A 79 -14.80 13.13 49.30
CA THR A 79 -13.79 12.08 49.15
C THR A 79 -13.13 12.15 47.77
N THR A 80 -11.86 12.57 47.71
CA THR A 80 -11.00 12.41 46.52
C THR A 80 -9.84 11.50 46.92
N LEU A 81 -9.83 10.27 46.41
CA LEU A 81 -8.78 9.29 46.66
C LEU A 81 -7.56 9.64 45.77
N CYS A 82 -6.66 10.50 46.25
CA CYS A 82 -5.31 10.60 45.70
C CYS A 82 -4.51 9.37 46.15
N ILE A 83 -4.13 8.51 45.21
CA ILE A 83 -3.18 7.42 45.46
C ILE A 83 -1.78 8.03 45.33
N ASP A 84 -1.30 8.62 46.42
CA ASP A 84 0.11 8.98 46.59
C ASP A 84 0.94 7.68 46.65
N GLY A 85 1.65 7.40 45.55
CA GLY A 85 2.52 6.22 45.44
C GLY A 85 2.81 5.78 43.99
N LEU A 86 2.01 6.21 43.00
CA LEU A 86 2.28 5.89 41.58
C LEU A 86 3.05 6.99 40.83
N CYS A 87 3.05 8.24 41.31
CA CYS A 87 3.75 9.34 40.64
C CYS A 87 5.28 9.21 40.72
N ASP A 88 5.83 8.68 41.82
CA ASP A 88 7.28 8.53 41.97
C ASP A 88 7.88 7.43 41.08
N LEU A 89 7.08 6.44 40.67
CA LEU A 89 7.54 5.38 39.75
C LEU A 89 7.57 5.86 38.28
N LEU A 90 6.73 6.83 37.93
CA LEU A 90 6.69 7.43 36.58
C LEU A 90 7.66 8.60 36.43
N LEU A 91 7.97 9.32 37.52
CA LEU A 91 8.95 10.41 37.53
C LEU A 91 10.42 9.93 37.51
N GLY A 92 10.67 8.64 37.76
CA GLY A 92 12.00 8.02 37.64
C GLY A 92 12.39 7.61 36.22
N LEU A 93 11.45 7.51 35.28
CA LEU A 93 11.68 6.99 33.92
C LEU A 93 11.81 8.08 32.84
N ALA A 94 11.59 9.34 33.17
CA ALA A 94 11.81 10.48 32.29
C ALA A 94 12.58 11.56 33.05
N GLY A 95 13.90 11.60 32.89
CA GLY A 95 14.80 12.51 33.62
C GLY A 95 14.64 14.00 33.29
N ARG A 96 13.46 14.59 33.52
CA ARG A 96 13.19 16.03 33.50
C ARG A 96 12.13 16.40 34.54
N THR A 97 12.47 17.35 35.40
CA THR A 97 11.59 17.87 36.45
C THR A 97 10.70 18.98 35.90
N PHE A 98 9.38 18.88 36.08
CA PHE A 98 8.45 20.00 35.91
C PHE A 98 7.62 20.17 37.19
N ILE A 99 7.57 21.40 37.73
CA ILE A 99 6.77 21.76 38.90
C ILE A 99 5.49 22.42 38.37
N ILE A 100 4.32 21.83 38.60
CA ILE A 100 3.02 22.42 38.29
C ILE A 100 2.36 22.81 39.61
N GLN A 101 1.99 24.09 39.75
CA GLN A 101 1.22 24.61 40.88
C GLN A 101 -0.13 25.09 40.35
N CYS A 102 -1.23 24.45 40.77
CA CYS A 102 -2.58 24.85 40.39
C CYS A 102 -3.22 25.69 41.52
N THR A 103 -3.75 26.86 41.18
CA THR A 103 -4.69 27.61 42.04
C THR A 103 -5.94 28.00 41.27
N ASP A 104 -7.08 27.93 41.94
CA ASP A 104 -8.41 28.31 41.44
C ASP A 104 -8.49 29.82 41.16
N ARG A 105 -8.09 30.22 39.95
CA ARG A 105 -8.55 31.40 39.17
C ARG A 105 -7.49 31.72 38.10
N GLY A 106 -7.89 31.67 36.82
CA GLY A 106 -7.35 32.49 35.73
C GLY A 106 -5.86 32.34 35.41
N THR A 107 -5.58 31.78 34.24
CA THR A 107 -4.27 31.56 33.63
C THR A 107 -3.39 32.81 33.53
N VAL A 108 -2.16 32.75 34.05
CA VAL A 108 -0.97 33.38 33.46
C VAL A 108 0.25 32.49 33.75
N PHE A 109 0.95 32.02 32.70
CA PHE A 109 2.38 31.69 32.76
C PHE A 109 3.09 32.39 31.61
N ALA A 110 4.29 32.88 31.90
CA ALA A 110 5.20 33.52 30.96
C ALA A 110 5.85 32.49 30.04
N GLU A 111 6.19 32.96 28.83
CA GLU A 111 6.74 32.23 27.67
C GLU A 111 5.68 31.43 26.89
N GLY A 112 5.06 32.14 25.96
CA GLY A 112 3.85 31.72 25.26
C GLY A 112 4.03 30.54 24.31
N GLU A 113 3.16 29.54 24.51
CA GLU A 113 2.37 28.88 23.47
C GLU A 113 0.97 28.51 24.03
N PRO A 114 -0.12 28.46 23.23
CA PRO A 114 -1.47 28.16 23.74
C PRO A 114 -1.74 26.65 23.90
N CYS A 115 -2.58 26.29 24.88
CA CYS A 115 -3.01 24.93 25.23
C CYS A 115 -3.86 24.21 24.14
N TRP A 116 -3.24 23.80 23.03
CA TRP A 116 -3.78 22.77 22.13
C TRP A 116 -2.74 21.69 21.76
N ALA A 117 -1.60 21.65 22.45
CA ALA A 117 -0.50 20.73 22.17
C ALA A 117 -0.49 19.42 23.01
N ILE A 118 -1.60 19.03 23.65
CA ILE A 118 -1.69 17.79 24.47
C ILE A 118 -2.87 16.88 24.04
N ASP A 119 -3.39 17.03 22.81
CA ASP A 119 -4.37 16.07 22.25
C ASP A 119 -3.73 14.99 21.35
N SER A 120 -2.39 14.88 21.34
CA SER A 120 -1.66 13.93 20.47
C SER A 120 -1.42 12.54 21.07
N TYR A 121 -2.05 12.19 22.19
CA TYR A 121 -1.85 10.90 22.88
C TYR A 121 -3.17 10.22 23.26
N ASP A 122 -4.15 10.15 22.35
CA ASP A 122 -5.55 9.99 22.79
C ASP A 122 -6.29 8.72 22.36
N ALA A 123 -5.58 7.60 22.29
CA ALA A 123 -6.18 6.26 22.38
C ALA A 123 -5.47 5.40 23.42
N GLU A 124 -4.13 5.44 23.44
CA GLU A 124 -3.28 4.68 24.36
C GLU A 124 -3.37 5.21 25.80
N LEU A 125 -3.38 6.53 25.99
CA LEU A 125 -3.55 7.13 27.32
C LEU A 125 -4.97 6.89 27.86
N ARG A 126 -5.99 6.90 26.99
CA ARG A 126 -7.37 6.54 27.36
C ARG A 126 -7.49 5.07 27.78
N ALA A 127 -6.82 4.16 27.06
CA ALA A 127 -6.78 2.75 27.41
C ALA A 127 -6.03 2.50 28.74
N LEU A 128 -4.92 3.22 28.96
CA LEU A 128 -4.16 3.16 30.20
C LEU A 128 -4.99 3.70 31.39
N ILE A 129 -5.68 4.82 31.20
CA ILE A 129 -6.57 5.42 32.22
C ILE A 129 -7.77 4.51 32.50
N GLN A 130 -8.37 3.88 31.48
CA GLN A 130 -9.45 2.90 31.68
C GLN A 130 -8.96 1.64 32.40
N GLY A 131 -7.76 1.15 32.07
CA GLY A 131 -7.13 0.04 32.78
C GLY A 131 -6.86 0.37 34.25
N LEU A 132 -6.36 1.58 34.54
CA LEU A 132 -6.13 2.06 35.90
C LEU A 132 -7.45 2.25 36.68
N LYS A 133 -8.54 2.68 36.03
CA LYS A 133 -9.88 2.76 36.63
C LYS A 133 -10.45 1.37 36.96
N ALA A 134 -10.23 0.38 36.10
CA ALA A 134 -10.63 -1.01 36.37
C ALA A 134 -9.86 -1.61 37.56
N VAL A 135 -8.55 -1.33 37.67
CA VAL A 135 -7.72 -1.74 38.81
C VAL A 135 -8.17 -1.07 40.12
N SER A 136 -8.57 0.21 40.06
CA SER A 136 -9.14 0.94 41.19
C SER A 136 -10.46 0.33 41.68
N GLN A 137 -11.31 -0.16 40.78
CA GLN A 137 -12.58 -0.80 41.14
C GLN A 137 -12.38 -2.20 41.74
N LEU A 138 -11.45 -2.99 41.21
CA LEU A 138 -11.08 -4.32 41.74
C LEU A 138 -10.53 -4.27 43.18
N LYS A 139 -9.96 -3.12 43.59
CA LYS A 139 -9.43 -2.92 44.96
C LYS A 139 -10.52 -2.67 46.01
N LEU A 140 -11.76 -2.37 45.59
CA LEU A 140 -12.90 -2.11 46.47
C LEU A 140 -13.73 -3.38 46.76
N GLU A 141 -13.59 -4.45 45.96
CA GLU A 141 -14.41 -5.67 46.10
C GLU A 141 -13.72 -6.85 46.80
N LEU A 142 -12.39 -6.81 46.98
CA LEU A 142 -11.63 -7.92 47.58
C LEU A 142 -11.18 -7.58 49.01
N GLY A 143 -12.05 -7.90 49.96
CA GLY A 143 -11.73 -7.89 51.38
C GLY A 143 -10.86 -9.09 51.79
N SER A 144 -9.73 -8.78 52.42
CA SER A 144 -8.86 -9.66 53.24
C SER A 144 -8.08 -10.81 52.57
N SER A 145 -6.85 -10.99 53.09
CA SER A 145 -5.80 -11.99 52.83
C SER A 145 -6.28 -13.32 52.20
N GLN A 146 -5.69 -13.85 51.13
CA GLN A 146 -4.34 -14.46 51.10
C GLN A 146 -3.73 -14.56 49.67
N ASN A 147 -4.30 -13.89 48.66
CA ASN A 147 -3.95 -14.07 47.24
C ASN A 147 -3.26 -12.86 46.57
N LEU A 148 -2.55 -12.02 47.33
CA LEU A 148 -1.92 -10.83 46.77
C LEU A 148 -0.76 -11.17 45.80
N GLY A 149 0.04 -12.19 46.11
CA GLY A 149 1.21 -12.57 45.31
C GLY A 149 0.86 -13.16 43.93
N THR A 150 -0.17 -14.01 43.87
CA THR A 150 -0.65 -14.62 42.62
C THR A 150 -1.39 -13.62 41.73
N SER A 151 -2.13 -12.69 42.33
CA SER A 151 -2.84 -11.62 41.61
C SER A 151 -1.87 -10.57 41.05
N LEU A 152 -0.80 -10.24 41.76
CA LEU A 152 0.27 -9.37 41.27
C LEU A 152 1.09 -10.04 40.16
N LEU A 153 1.42 -11.34 40.28
CA LEU A 153 2.07 -12.10 39.20
C LEU A 153 1.20 -12.17 37.95
N GLY A 154 -0.11 -12.37 38.09
CA GLY A 154 -1.07 -12.34 36.97
C GLY A 154 -1.20 -10.96 36.32
N LEU A 155 -1.17 -9.88 37.11
CA LEU A 155 -1.11 -8.50 36.60
C LEU A 155 0.21 -8.19 35.92
N TRP A 156 1.34 -8.63 36.47
CA TRP A 156 2.65 -8.49 35.82
C TRP A 156 2.73 -9.30 34.53
N PHE A 157 2.19 -10.53 34.49
CA PHE A 157 2.12 -11.32 33.27
C PHE A 157 1.18 -10.69 32.23
N SER A 158 0.08 -10.08 32.67
CA SER A 158 -0.87 -9.33 31.82
C SER A 158 -0.27 -8.02 31.31
N LEU A 159 0.51 -7.30 32.14
CA LEU A 159 1.28 -6.13 31.74
C LEU A 159 2.49 -6.49 30.87
N LEU A 160 3.10 -7.67 31.04
CA LEU A 160 4.13 -8.22 30.14
C LEU A 160 3.53 -8.68 28.80
N LEU A 161 2.30 -9.17 28.79
CA LEU A 161 1.54 -9.49 27.58
C LEU A 161 1.04 -8.22 26.87
N LEU A 162 0.67 -7.17 27.61
CA LEU A 162 0.33 -5.84 27.08
C LEU A 162 1.57 -5.01 26.70
N SER A 163 2.76 -5.38 27.17
CA SER A 163 4.06 -4.80 26.79
C SER A 163 4.89 -5.72 25.89
N GLN A 164 4.27 -6.74 25.30
CA GLN A 164 4.67 -7.15 23.96
C GLN A 164 4.35 -5.96 23.06
N GLY A 165 5.27 -4.99 23.05
CA GLY A 165 5.15 -3.79 22.28
C GLY A 165 4.76 -4.20 20.88
N VAL A 166 3.66 -3.64 20.39
CA VAL A 166 3.43 -3.57 18.96
C VAL A 166 4.70 -2.92 18.43
N ALA A 167 5.60 -3.74 17.89
CA ALA A 167 6.85 -3.24 17.35
C ALA A 167 6.43 -2.18 16.33
N SER A 168 6.86 -0.94 16.57
CA SER A 168 6.54 0.17 15.68
C SER A 168 6.93 -0.25 14.26
N VAL A 169 5.97 -0.21 13.33
CA VAL A 169 6.19 -0.66 11.96
C VAL A 169 7.20 0.29 11.30
N ASP A 170 8.31 -0.26 10.81
CA ASP A 170 9.37 0.52 10.16
C ASP A 170 8.96 0.90 8.72
N TYR A 171 8.14 1.94 8.59
CA TYR A 171 7.69 2.44 7.28
C TYR A 171 8.85 2.96 6.41
N ALA A 172 9.95 3.45 7.01
CA ALA A 172 11.12 3.91 6.25
C ALA A 172 11.81 2.74 5.54
N SER A 173 11.94 1.60 6.21
CA SER A 173 12.43 0.36 5.59
C SER A 173 11.48 -0.14 4.51
N ALA A 174 10.16 -0.14 4.76
CA ALA A 174 9.17 -0.50 3.74
C ALA A 174 9.26 0.42 2.50
N LEU A 175 9.46 1.73 2.68
CA LEU A 175 9.62 2.72 1.60
C LEU A 175 10.87 2.43 0.75
N THR A 176 11.99 2.14 1.40
CA THR A 176 13.23 1.77 0.69
C THR A 176 13.01 0.52 -0.16
N LYS A 177 12.30 -0.48 0.40
CA LYS A 177 12.02 -1.74 -0.28
C LYS A 177 11.07 -1.57 -1.45
N SER A 178 10.00 -0.78 -1.33
CA SER A 178 9.07 -0.55 -2.44
C SER A 178 9.77 0.04 -3.67
N LEU A 179 10.81 0.87 -3.48
CA LEU A 179 11.64 1.39 -4.57
C LEU A 179 12.62 0.35 -5.15
N LEU A 180 13.08 -0.62 -4.35
CA LEU A 180 13.84 -1.76 -4.87
C LEU A 180 13.00 -2.67 -5.77
N TYR A 181 11.70 -2.80 -5.51
CA TYR A 181 10.81 -3.56 -6.39
C TYR A 181 10.81 -2.99 -7.82
N TYR A 182 10.73 -1.68 -7.98
CA TYR A 182 10.82 -1.07 -9.31
C TYR A 182 12.15 -1.36 -10.00
N GLU A 183 13.27 -1.36 -9.27
CA GLU A 183 14.54 -1.80 -9.87
C GLU A 183 14.49 -3.26 -10.34
N ALA A 184 13.76 -4.12 -9.63
CA ALA A 184 13.55 -5.51 -10.00
C ALA A 184 12.61 -5.70 -11.20
N GLN A 185 11.78 -4.72 -11.55
CA GLN A 185 10.89 -4.74 -12.73
C GLN A 185 11.51 -4.12 -13.99
N ARG A 186 12.68 -3.48 -13.90
CA ARG A 186 13.30 -2.79 -15.04
C ARG A 186 13.54 -3.71 -16.24
N SER A 187 13.02 -3.37 -17.42
CA SER A 187 13.42 -3.96 -18.71
C SER A 187 14.51 -3.10 -19.37
N GLY A 188 15.31 -3.68 -20.27
CA GLY A 188 16.35 -2.97 -21.01
C GLY A 188 17.75 -3.08 -20.42
N ASN A 189 18.59 -2.07 -20.71
CA ASN A 189 19.96 -1.98 -20.22
C ASN A 189 19.98 -1.43 -18.78
N LEU A 190 20.24 -2.29 -17.79
CA LEU A 190 20.29 -1.91 -16.39
C LEU A 190 21.47 -0.95 -16.11
N PRO A 191 21.29 0.05 -15.25
CA PRO A 191 22.34 1.01 -14.96
C PRO A 191 23.43 0.39 -14.07
N PRO A 192 24.67 0.89 -14.11
CA PRO A 192 25.78 0.33 -13.33
C PRO A 192 25.57 0.43 -11.81
N ASN A 193 24.73 1.37 -11.35
CA ASN A 193 24.35 1.55 -9.95
C ASN A 193 23.06 0.81 -9.55
N GLN A 194 22.56 -0.11 -10.38
CA GLN A 194 21.44 -1.00 -10.05
C GLN A 194 21.71 -1.67 -8.70
N ARG A 195 20.77 -1.60 -7.74
CA ARG A 195 20.89 -2.21 -6.40
C ARG A 195 20.43 -3.67 -6.41
N VAL A 196 19.41 -4.00 -7.19
CA VAL A 196 18.90 -5.37 -7.35
C VAL A 196 19.87 -6.20 -8.20
N GLN A 197 20.77 -6.93 -7.53
CA GLN A 197 21.90 -7.60 -8.19
C GLN A 197 21.54 -8.86 -8.96
N TRP A 198 20.41 -9.50 -8.70
CA TRP A 198 20.07 -10.76 -9.37
C TRP A 198 19.50 -10.57 -10.79
N ARG A 199 19.10 -9.35 -11.16
CA ARG A 199 18.64 -8.96 -12.50
C ARG A 199 19.79 -8.69 -13.47
N GLY A 200 19.59 -8.99 -14.75
CA GLY A 200 20.46 -8.63 -15.87
C GLY A 200 19.73 -7.84 -16.96
N ASN A 201 20.49 -7.46 -18.00
CA ASN A 201 19.95 -6.76 -19.16
C ASN A 201 19.03 -7.68 -19.97
N SER A 202 17.85 -7.19 -20.36
CA SER A 202 16.83 -7.95 -21.07
C SER A 202 16.02 -7.07 -22.02
N GLY A 203 15.22 -7.65 -22.92
CA GLY A 203 14.39 -6.86 -23.85
C GLY A 203 15.20 -5.93 -24.76
N LEU A 204 16.42 -6.33 -25.14
CA LEU A 204 17.37 -5.48 -25.86
C LEU A 204 17.06 -5.28 -27.34
N GLN A 205 16.01 -5.94 -27.84
CA GLN A 205 15.56 -5.86 -29.23
C GLN A 205 14.16 -5.25 -29.34
N ASP A 206 13.60 -4.76 -28.23
CA ASP A 206 12.26 -4.17 -28.18
C ASP A 206 12.11 -3.03 -29.18
N GLY A 207 11.10 -3.12 -30.05
CA GLY A 207 10.79 -2.13 -31.09
C GLY A 207 11.53 -2.30 -32.41
N LYS A 208 12.46 -3.25 -32.52
CA LYS A 208 13.24 -3.51 -33.74
C LYS A 208 12.35 -3.88 -34.93
N ASP A 209 11.29 -4.63 -34.68
CA ASP A 209 10.26 -5.01 -35.66
C ASP A 209 9.51 -3.80 -36.25
N ALA A 210 9.35 -2.74 -35.45
CA ALA A 210 8.73 -1.48 -35.83
C ALA A 210 9.75 -0.38 -36.22
N GLY A 211 11.05 -0.69 -36.26
CA GLY A 211 12.11 0.27 -36.61
C GLY A 211 12.33 1.40 -35.60
N ILE A 212 11.99 1.18 -34.33
CA ILE A 212 12.10 2.17 -33.24
C ILE A 212 12.81 1.56 -32.02
N ASP A 213 13.54 2.37 -31.25
CA ASP A 213 14.11 1.92 -29.97
C ASP A 213 13.04 1.98 -28.87
N LEU A 214 12.53 0.81 -28.47
CA LEU A 214 11.63 0.67 -27.32
C LEU A 214 12.32 -0.05 -26.14
N VAL A 215 13.65 -0.14 -26.11
CA VAL A 215 14.40 -0.73 -24.99
C VAL A 215 14.23 0.13 -23.73
N GLY A 216 13.88 -0.49 -22.60
CA GLY A 216 13.60 0.19 -21.34
C GLY A 216 12.19 -0.12 -20.80
N GLY A 217 11.74 0.68 -19.83
CA GLY A 217 10.42 0.54 -19.22
C GLY A 217 10.36 -0.55 -18.15
N TYR A 218 9.16 -0.85 -17.68
CA TYR A 218 8.92 -1.87 -16.65
C TYR A 218 8.24 -3.09 -17.25
N TYR A 219 8.65 -4.28 -16.83
CA TYR A 219 7.76 -5.44 -16.92
C TYR A 219 6.60 -5.26 -15.94
N ASP A 220 5.41 -5.64 -16.38
CA ASP A 220 4.17 -5.29 -15.70
C ASP A 220 3.98 -6.01 -14.35
N ALA A 221 4.11 -7.33 -14.35
CA ALA A 221 3.84 -8.15 -13.17
C ALA A 221 4.87 -9.27 -13.00
N GLY A 222 4.41 -10.54 -12.95
CA GLY A 222 5.26 -11.73 -12.94
C GLY A 222 5.81 -12.12 -14.31
N ASP A 223 5.40 -11.41 -15.34
CA ASP A 223 5.64 -11.64 -16.76
C ASP A 223 6.73 -10.73 -17.35
N ASN A 224 6.92 -10.84 -18.67
CA ASN A 224 7.89 -10.00 -19.37
C ASN A 224 7.24 -9.12 -20.45
N VAL A 225 5.93 -8.91 -20.38
CA VAL A 225 5.22 -7.98 -21.27
C VAL A 225 5.35 -6.57 -20.71
N LYS A 226 5.37 -5.59 -21.60
CA LYS A 226 5.31 -4.17 -21.25
C LYS A 226 3.96 -3.62 -21.63
N PHE A 227 2.98 -3.76 -20.74
CA PHE A 227 1.66 -3.15 -20.91
C PHE A 227 1.73 -1.66 -20.58
N GLY A 228 1.51 -0.83 -21.59
CA GLY A 228 1.66 0.63 -21.49
C GLY A 228 0.62 1.29 -20.59
N PHE A 229 -0.60 0.77 -20.56
CA PHE A 229 -1.70 1.36 -19.79
C PHE A 229 -1.47 1.29 -18.27
N PRO A 230 -1.26 0.10 -17.65
CA PRO A 230 -0.90 0.00 -16.23
C PRO A 230 0.49 0.60 -15.91
N MET A 231 1.43 0.59 -16.87
CA MET A 231 2.72 1.25 -16.68
C MET A 231 2.59 2.77 -16.58
N ALA A 232 1.76 3.39 -17.43
CA ALA A 232 1.49 4.82 -17.36
C ALA A 232 0.85 5.18 -16.01
N PHE A 233 -0.16 4.43 -15.56
CA PHE A 233 -0.75 4.61 -14.22
C PHE A 233 0.28 4.47 -13.09
N THR A 234 1.14 3.46 -13.15
CA THR A 234 2.26 3.27 -12.22
C THR A 234 3.13 4.53 -12.15
N VAL A 235 3.51 5.09 -13.29
CA VAL A 235 4.34 6.29 -13.38
C VAL A 235 3.60 7.51 -12.85
N THR A 236 2.30 7.65 -13.12
CA THR A 236 1.49 8.74 -12.57
C THR A 236 1.44 8.67 -11.05
N MET A 237 1.22 7.49 -10.45
CA MET A 237 1.14 7.31 -9.00
C MET A 237 2.49 7.53 -8.29
N LEU A 238 3.59 7.06 -8.88
CA LEU A 238 4.94 7.37 -8.37
C LEU A 238 5.23 8.88 -8.44
N SER A 239 4.83 9.52 -9.54
CA SER A 239 5.00 10.97 -9.72
C SER A 239 4.14 11.76 -8.75
N TRP A 240 2.89 11.35 -8.53
CA TRP A 240 2.00 11.98 -7.56
C TRP A 240 2.58 11.87 -6.14
N SER A 241 3.14 10.70 -5.79
CA SER A 241 3.86 10.51 -4.53
C SER A 241 5.01 11.51 -4.36
N ALA A 242 5.83 11.72 -5.39
CA ALA A 242 6.92 12.69 -5.35
C ALA A 242 6.44 14.15 -5.31
N VAL A 243 5.29 14.44 -5.91
CA VAL A 243 4.67 15.77 -5.94
C VAL A 243 4.09 16.15 -4.57
N GLU A 244 3.34 15.26 -3.91
CA GLU A 244 2.77 15.57 -2.58
C GLU A 244 3.80 15.41 -1.47
N PHE A 245 4.58 14.34 -1.48
CA PHE A 245 5.39 13.89 -0.34
C PHE A 245 6.89 14.04 -0.58
N GLY A 246 7.29 14.96 -1.46
CA GLY A 246 8.70 15.17 -1.81
C GLY A 246 9.58 15.57 -0.63
N ALA A 247 9.02 16.25 0.38
CA ALA A 247 9.72 16.63 1.60
C ALA A 247 9.98 15.39 2.50
N GLU A 248 8.97 14.56 2.69
CA GLU A 248 9.05 13.31 3.45
C GLU A 248 10.00 12.31 2.79
N LEU A 249 9.90 12.13 1.47
CA LEU A 249 10.84 11.34 0.68
C LEU A 249 12.28 11.84 0.85
N SER A 250 12.48 13.16 0.89
CA SER A 250 13.81 13.75 1.13
C SER A 250 14.31 13.50 2.55
N ALA A 251 13.45 13.63 3.55
CA ALA A 251 13.78 13.37 4.95
C ALA A 251 14.25 11.93 5.17
N LYS A 252 13.73 10.98 4.38
CA LYS A 252 14.14 9.56 4.39
C LYS A 252 15.23 9.22 3.37
N LYS A 253 15.77 10.21 2.66
CA LYS A 253 16.81 10.03 1.61
C LYS A 253 16.39 9.17 0.42
N GLU A 254 15.08 9.02 0.20
CA GLU A 254 14.51 8.20 -0.87
C GLU A 254 14.00 9.02 -2.07
N LEU A 255 13.97 10.36 -1.98
CA LEU A 255 13.51 11.21 -3.11
C LEU A 255 14.29 10.92 -4.41
N LYS A 256 15.62 10.75 -4.33
CA LYS A 256 16.41 10.41 -5.52
C LYS A 256 16.00 9.06 -6.11
N HIS A 257 15.77 8.05 -5.28
CA HIS A 257 15.37 6.72 -5.73
C HIS A 257 13.94 6.73 -6.32
N ALA A 258 13.03 7.52 -5.74
CA ALA A 258 11.70 7.75 -6.30
C ALA A 258 11.78 8.44 -7.68
N LEU A 259 12.58 9.49 -7.81
CA LEU A 259 12.81 10.14 -9.11
C LEU A 259 13.48 9.19 -10.12
N ASP A 260 14.46 8.39 -9.70
CA ASP A 260 15.09 7.40 -10.59
C ASP A 260 14.08 6.31 -11.05
N ALA A 261 13.10 5.95 -10.21
CA ALA A 261 12.01 5.05 -10.57
C ALA A 261 11.01 5.70 -11.56
N ILE A 262 10.62 6.95 -11.33
CA ILE A 262 9.76 7.71 -12.26
C ILE A 262 10.47 7.84 -13.61
N LYS A 263 11.74 8.26 -13.60
CA LYS A 263 12.52 8.52 -14.81
C LYS A 263 12.62 7.28 -15.70
N TRP A 264 12.78 6.10 -15.11
CA TRP A 264 12.87 4.85 -15.87
C TRP A 264 11.62 4.57 -16.70
N GLY A 265 10.44 4.84 -16.13
CA GLY A 265 9.17 4.75 -16.83
C GLY A 265 9.00 5.86 -17.86
N THR A 266 9.26 7.12 -17.48
CA THR A 266 9.06 8.25 -18.40
C THR A 266 10.04 8.29 -19.56
N ASP A 267 11.28 7.81 -19.40
CA ASP A 267 12.22 7.65 -20.52
C ASP A 267 11.67 6.67 -21.56
N TYR A 268 11.02 5.59 -21.12
CA TYR A 268 10.35 4.65 -22.01
C TYR A 268 9.11 5.25 -22.67
N LEU A 269 8.24 5.93 -21.90
CA LEU A 269 7.04 6.57 -22.46
C LEU A 269 7.37 7.65 -23.50
N ILE A 270 8.48 8.38 -23.31
CA ILE A 270 9.01 9.31 -24.33
C ILE A 270 9.42 8.57 -25.61
N LYS A 271 10.13 7.43 -25.49
CA LYS A 271 10.51 6.61 -26.65
C LYS A 271 9.29 6.05 -27.37
N ALA A 272 8.29 5.62 -26.61
CA ALA A 272 7.04 5.09 -27.11
C ALA A 272 6.17 6.13 -27.82
N HIS A 273 6.44 7.43 -27.65
CA HIS A 273 5.72 8.54 -28.28
C HIS A 273 6.63 9.27 -29.31
N PRO A 274 6.90 8.66 -30.48
CA PRO A 274 7.81 9.22 -31.48
C PRO A 274 7.23 10.39 -32.29
N GLN A 275 5.90 10.48 -32.38
CA GLN A 275 5.18 11.50 -33.14
C GLN A 275 3.92 11.91 -32.37
N PRO A 276 3.39 13.14 -32.53
CA PRO A 276 2.30 13.67 -31.71
C PRO A 276 1.07 12.77 -31.56
N ASP A 277 0.69 12.07 -32.64
CA ASP A 277 -0.49 11.20 -32.71
C ASP A 277 -0.12 9.72 -32.86
N VAL A 278 1.04 9.30 -32.35
CA VAL A 278 1.50 7.89 -32.37
C VAL A 278 2.05 7.50 -31.01
N LEU A 279 1.47 6.46 -30.39
CA LEU A 279 1.93 5.94 -29.10
C LEU A 279 2.01 4.41 -29.13
N TYR A 280 3.20 3.87 -28.86
CA TYR A 280 3.39 2.43 -28.64
C TYR A 280 2.89 2.03 -27.26
N GLY A 281 1.87 1.19 -27.23
CA GLY A 281 1.14 0.79 -26.03
C GLY A 281 1.52 -0.55 -25.46
N GLU A 282 2.19 -1.41 -26.24
CA GLU A 282 2.56 -2.76 -25.79
C GLU A 282 3.83 -3.25 -26.49
N VAL A 283 4.68 -3.97 -25.74
CA VAL A 283 5.81 -4.73 -26.31
C VAL A 283 5.83 -6.13 -25.70
N GLY A 284 5.70 -7.14 -26.56
CA GLY A 284 5.42 -8.53 -26.16
C GLY A 284 3.99 -8.91 -26.53
N ASP A 285 3.78 -10.18 -26.89
CA ASP A 285 2.44 -10.74 -27.01
C ASP A 285 2.13 -11.54 -25.73
N GLY A 286 1.08 -11.14 -25.00
CA GLY A 286 0.79 -11.72 -23.69
C GLY A 286 0.54 -13.23 -23.73
N ASN A 287 -0.17 -13.74 -24.74
CA ASN A 287 -0.45 -15.17 -24.83
C ASN A 287 0.84 -16.01 -24.98
N SER A 288 1.74 -15.60 -25.85
CA SER A 288 3.01 -16.30 -26.07
C SER A 288 4.00 -16.12 -24.91
N ASP A 289 4.05 -14.95 -24.27
CA ASP A 289 4.85 -14.73 -23.07
C ASP A 289 4.33 -15.56 -21.88
N HIS A 290 3.01 -15.66 -21.73
CA HIS A 290 2.35 -16.42 -20.67
C HIS A 290 2.34 -17.93 -20.91
N ALA A 291 2.58 -18.37 -22.15
CA ALA A 291 2.84 -19.78 -22.46
C ALA A 291 4.25 -20.24 -22.05
N CYS A 292 5.13 -19.33 -21.59
CA CYS A 292 6.52 -19.59 -21.25
C CYS A 292 6.91 -19.12 -19.84
N TRP A 293 7.78 -19.87 -19.17
CA TRP A 293 8.32 -19.49 -17.86
C TRP A 293 9.83 -19.21 -17.94
N MET A 294 10.22 -18.14 -18.63
CA MET A 294 11.64 -17.81 -18.86
C MET A 294 12.08 -16.62 -18.03
N ARG A 295 13.39 -16.57 -17.75
CA ARG A 295 14.01 -15.33 -17.25
C ARG A 295 13.81 -14.21 -18.28
N PRO A 296 13.66 -12.95 -17.85
CA PRO A 296 13.63 -11.83 -18.78
C PRO A 296 14.84 -11.84 -19.73
N GLU A 297 16.01 -12.23 -19.24
CA GLU A 297 17.26 -12.23 -20.00
C GLU A 297 17.35 -13.38 -21.03
N ASP A 298 16.55 -14.43 -20.89
CA ASP A 298 16.54 -15.61 -21.77
C ASP A 298 15.34 -15.61 -22.75
N MET A 299 14.55 -14.54 -22.80
CA MET A 299 13.33 -14.51 -23.59
C MET A 299 13.56 -14.84 -25.07
N THR A 300 12.81 -15.81 -25.56
CA THR A 300 12.74 -16.18 -26.99
C THR A 300 11.35 -16.01 -27.59
N THR A 301 10.38 -15.50 -26.82
CA THR A 301 9.01 -15.24 -27.27
C THR A 301 8.96 -14.02 -28.19
N PRO A 302 7.97 -13.93 -29.11
CA PRO A 302 7.74 -12.72 -29.89
C PRO A 302 7.61 -11.48 -29.00
N ARG A 303 8.36 -10.43 -29.35
CA ARG A 303 8.35 -9.13 -28.66
C ARG A 303 7.81 -8.02 -29.56
N THR A 304 6.70 -8.32 -30.23
CA THR A 304 6.03 -7.42 -31.18
C THR A 304 5.69 -6.09 -30.51
N ALA A 305 5.91 -4.99 -31.21
CA ALA A 305 5.55 -3.64 -30.76
C ALA A 305 4.18 -3.24 -31.32
N TYR A 306 3.21 -3.02 -30.44
CA TYR A 306 1.85 -2.57 -30.79
C TYR A 306 1.66 -1.10 -30.44
N ARG A 307 0.84 -0.40 -31.23
CA ARG A 307 0.63 1.04 -31.09
C ARG A 307 -0.82 1.45 -31.34
N ILE A 308 -1.13 2.65 -30.88
CA ILE A 308 -2.28 3.44 -31.28
C ILE A 308 -1.82 4.61 -32.15
N ASP A 309 -2.67 5.00 -33.10
CA ASP A 309 -2.48 6.17 -33.97
C ASP A 309 -3.83 6.84 -34.29
N ASP A 310 -3.81 7.89 -35.12
CA ASP A 310 -4.99 8.67 -35.51
C ASP A 310 -6.09 7.83 -36.18
N GLN A 311 -5.72 6.74 -36.86
CA GLN A 311 -6.64 5.79 -37.50
C GLN A 311 -7.03 4.62 -36.59
N HIS A 312 -6.20 4.30 -35.59
CA HIS A 312 -6.44 3.26 -34.59
C HIS A 312 -6.28 3.86 -33.18
N PRO A 313 -7.29 4.61 -32.69
CA PRO A 313 -7.18 5.41 -31.49
C PRO A 313 -7.14 4.59 -30.18
N GLY A 314 -6.73 5.26 -29.10
CA GLY A 314 -6.77 4.77 -27.73
C GLY A 314 -6.62 5.93 -26.74
N ALA A 315 -7.70 6.68 -26.56
CA ALA A 315 -7.72 7.91 -25.78
C ALA A 315 -7.49 7.66 -24.27
N ASP A 316 -7.86 6.49 -23.78
CA ASP A 316 -7.53 5.98 -22.45
C ASP A 316 -6.01 5.86 -22.26
N LEU A 317 -5.34 5.06 -23.09
CA LEU A 317 -3.88 4.88 -23.03
C LEU A 317 -3.12 6.19 -23.25
N ALA A 318 -3.52 6.98 -24.25
CA ALA A 318 -2.90 8.27 -24.52
C ALA A 318 -3.15 9.28 -23.39
N GLY A 319 -4.36 9.29 -22.81
CA GLY A 319 -4.74 10.11 -21.67
C GLY A 319 -3.95 9.78 -20.41
N GLU A 320 -3.86 8.50 -20.04
CA GLU A 320 -3.06 8.09 -18.87
C GLU A 320 -1.58 8.38 -19.08
N THR A 321 -1.06 8.20 -20.29
CA THR A 321 0.34 8.55 -20.60
C THR A 321 0.57 10.07 -20.53
N ALA A 322 -0.41 10.88 -20.95
CA ALA A 322 -0.36 12.32 -20.78
C ALA A 322 -0.36 12.72 -19.30
N ALA A 323 -1.20 12.09 -18.47
CA ALA A 323 -1.24 12.29 -17.02
C ALA A 323 0.10 11.93 -16.37
N ALA A 324 0.68 10.78 -16.72
CA ALA A 324 1.97 10.31 -16.22
C ALA A 324 3.09 11.31 -16.48
N LEU A 325 3.21 11.79 -17.73
CA LEU A 325 4.24 12.73 -18.14
C LEU A 325 4.01 14.13 -17.55
N ALA A 326 2.75 14.56 -17.42
CA ALA A 326 2.40 15.82 -16.77
C ALA A 326 2.73 15.80 -15.27
N ALA A 327 2.38 14.73 -14.55
CA ALA A 327 2.70 14.56 -13.14
C ALA A 327 4.22 14.50 -12.91
N ALA A 328 4.93 13.70 -13.73
CA ALA A 328 6.38 13.56 -13.67
C ALA A 328 7.10 14.89 -13.94
N SER A 329 6.58 15.69 -14.88
CA SER A 329 7.12 17.03 -15.16
C SER A 329 7.08 17.93 -13.92
N ILE A 330 6.04 17.86 -13.09
CA ILE A 330 6.00 18.57 -11.80
C ILE A 330 7.06 18.02 -10.85
N ALA A 331 7.16 16.68 -10.71
CA ALA A 331 8.14 16.03 -9.83
C ALA A 331 9.60 16.41 -10.17
N PHE A 332 9.92 16.49 -11.47
CA PHE A 332 11.26 16.85 -11.93
C PHE A 332 11.54 18.35 -11.99
N ARG A 333 10.54 19.22 -11.80
CA ARG A 333 10.69 20.67 -12.03
C ARG A 333 11.87 21.28 -11.29
N LYS A 334 12.13 20.86 -10.05
CA LYS A 334 13.27 21.34 -9.25
C LYS A 334 14.58 20.62 -9.59
N ALA A 335 14.53 19.31 -9.79
CA ALA A 335 15.72 18.48 -9.95
C ALA A 335 16.31 18.52 -11.38
N ASN A 336 15.47 18.65 -12.39
CA ASN A 336 15.86 18.70 -13.80
C ASN A 336 14.80 19.46 -14.64
N PRO A 337 14.88 20.81 -14.69
CA PRO A 337 13.91 21.64 -15.42
C PRO A 337 13.83 21.34 -16.92
N GLN A 338 14.97 21.00 -17.56
CA GLN A 338 15.01 20.69 -18.99
C GLN A 338 14.24 19.40 -19.29
N TYR A 339 14.44 18.36 -18.48
CA TYR A 339 13.69 17.12 -18.61
C TYR A 339 12.21 17.33 -18.30
N ALA A 340 11.89 18.11 -17.26
CA ALA A 340 10.51 18.48 -16.93
C ALA A 340 9.79 19.18 -18.11
N SER A 341 10.48 20.07 -18.83
CA SER A 341 9.93 20.70 -20.04
C SER A 341 9.69 19.70 -21.15
N LYS A 342 10.63 18.76 -21.38
CA LYS A 342 10.47 17.70 -22.38
C LYS A 342 9.24 16.83 -22.08
N LEU A 343 9.09 16.40 -20.82
CA LEU A 343 7.94 15.63 -20.35
C LEU A 343 6.62 16.37 -20.61
N LEU A 344 6.57 17.66 -20.29
CA LEU A 344 5.39 18.49 -20.52
C LEU A 344 5.02 18.60 -21.99
N THR A 345 6.00 18.72 -22.90
CA THR A 345 5.74 18.74 -24.34
C THR A 345 5.02 17.47 -24.81
N HIS A 346 5.55 16.29 -24.45
CA HIS A 346 4.92 15.02 -24.80
C HIS A 346 3.53 14.88 -24.15
N ALA A 347 3.36 15.31 -22.89
CA ALA A 347 2.07 15.27 -22.20
C ALA A 347 0.99 16.08 -22.92
N LYS A 348 1.33 17.30 -23.38
CA LYS A 348 0.40 18.16 -24.11
C LYS A 348 -0.02 17.56 -25.45
N GLN A 349 0.94 16.99 -26.19
CA GLN A 349 0.69 16.33 -27.47
C GLN A 349 -0.24 15.12 -27.29
N LEU A 350 0.05 14.22 -26.34
CA LEU A 350 -0.77 13.04 -26.10
C LEU A 350 -2.18 13.37 -25.61
N PHE A 351 -2.34 14.43 -24.81
CA PHE A 351 -3.69 14.88 -24.43
C PHE A 351 -4.49 15.39 -25.63
N VAL A 352 -3.85 16.14 -26.55
CA VAL A 352 -4.50 16.58 -27.79
C VAL A 352 -4.85 15.39 -28.67
N PHE A 353 -3.95 14.43 -28.83
CA PHE A 353 -4.19 13.18 -29.55
C PHE A 353 -5.39 12.43 -28.98
N ALA A 354 -5.39 12.15 -27.68
CA ALA A 354 -6.47 11.45 -26.98
C ALA A 354 -7.83 12.16 -27.14
N ARG A 355 -7.85 13.49 -27.03
CA ARG A 355 -9.08 14.27 -27.16
C ARG A 355 -9.63 14.29 -28.59
N ASN A 356 -8.75 14.38 -29.58
CA ASN A 356 -9.15 14.49 -30.99
C ASN A 356 -9.51 13.14 -31.61
N HIS A 357 -8.97 12.05 -31.08
CA HIS A 357 -9.17 10.69 -31.57
C HIS A 357 -9.69 9.78 -30.43
N PRO A 358 -10.99 9.91 -30.07
CA PRO A 358 -11.57 9.13 -28.98
C PRO A 358 -11.65 7.63 -29.33
N GLY A 359 -11.52 6.79 -28.33
CA GLY A 359 -11.59 5.33 -28.47
C GLY A 359 -10.91 4.62 -27.31
N VAL A 360 -11.29 3.37 -27.06
CA VAL A 360 -10.62 2.51 -26.08
C VAL A 360 -9.47 1.75 -26.75
N TYR A 361 -8.27 1.76 -26.17
CA TYR A 361 -7.05 1.30 -26.85
C TYR A 361 -7.09 -0.17 -27.23
N GLN A 362 -7.82 -1.02 -26.49
CA GLN A 362 -7.93 -2.44 -26.81
C GLN A 362 -8.68 -2.71 -28.11
N THR A 363 -9.39 -1.72 -28.68
CA THR A 363 -9.93 -1.86 -30.04
C THR A 363 -8.82 -1.81 -31.09
N SER A 364 -7.75 -1.07 -30.80
CA SER A 364 -6.59 -0.84 -31.68
C SER A 364 -5.43 -1.79 -31.39
N ILE A 365 -5.30 -2.22 -30.13
CA ILE A 365 -4.38 -3.25 -29.66
C ILE A 365 -5.19 -4.40 -29.03
N PRO A 366 -5.84 -5.28 -29.83
CA PRO A 366 -6.73 -6.32 -29.30
C PRO A 366 -6.05 -7.33 -28.38
N VAL A 367 -4.74 -7.56 -28.57
CA VAL A 367 -3.94 -8.46 -27.71
C VAL A 367 -3.91 -7.99 -26.26
N ALA A 368 -4.00 -6.69 -26.01
CA ALA A 368 -4.01 -6.11 -24.67
C ALA A 368 -5.35 -6.34 -23.95
N GLY A 369 -6.45 -6.44 -24.70
CA GLY A 369 -7.81 -6.56 -24.14
C GLY A 369 -8.05 -7.83 -23.34
N ALA A 370 -7.25 -8.89 -23.54
CA ALA A 370 -7.32 -10.10 -22.74
C ALA A 370 -6.68 -9.96 -21.34
N PHE A 371 -5.89 -8.90 -21.12
CA PHE A 371 -5.11 -8.69 -19.90
C PHE A 371 -5.52 -7.39 -19.18
N TYR A 372 -5.54 -6.28 -19.91
CA TYR A 372 -5.81 -4.94 -19.42
C TYR A 372 -6.88 -4.25 -20.29
N SER A 373 -8.10 -4.81 -20.32
CA SER A 373 -9.22 -4.17 -21.01
C SER A 373 -9.62 -2.88 -20.30
N SER A 374 -9.75 -1.80 -21.07
CA SER A 374 -10.25 -0.53 -20.56
C SER A 374 -11.77 -0.51 -20.42
N SER A 375 -12.30 0.12 -19.36
CA SER A 375 -13.74 0.36 -19.18
C SER A 375 -14.25 1.65 -19.84
N GLY A 376 -13.36 2.52 -20.32
CA GLY A 376 -13.71 3.81 -20.91
C GLY A 376 -12.47 4.69 -21.12
N PHE A 377 -12.66 5.91 -21.61
CA PHE A 377 -11.55 6.89 -21.75
C PHE A 377 -11.87 8.26 -21.17
N GLU A 378 -13.11 8.47 -20.70
CA GLU A 378 -13.57 9.79 -20.25
C GLU A 378 -12.83 10.22 -18.99
N ASP A 379 -12.61 9.29 -18.06
CA ASP A 379 -11.90 9.53 -16.82
C ASP A 379 -10.42 9.82 -17.05
N GLU A 380 -9.75 9.18 -18.00
CA GLU A 380 -8.36 9.49 -18.35
C GLU A 380 -8.22 10.89 -18.95
N LEU A 381 -9.20 11.34 -19.74
CA LEU A 381 -9.19 12.70 -20.26
C LEU A 381 -9.37 13.73 -19.14
N LEU A 382 -10.26 13.50 -18.18
CA LEU A 382 -10.39 14.38 -17.00
C LEU A 382 -9.14 14.32 -16.11
N TRP A 383 -8.59 13.14 -15.92
CA TRP A 383 -7.38 12.91 -15.14
C TRP A 383 -6.17 13.63 -15.74
N ALA A 384 -5.95 13.48 -17.05
CA ALA A 384 -4.89 14.15 -17.78
C ALA A 384 -5.09 15.68 -17.77
N ALA A 385 -6.32 16.16 -17.97
CA ALA A 385 -6.63 17.58 -17.88
C ALA A 385 -6.33 18.15 -16.48
N ALA A 386 -6.68 17.44 -15.41
CA ALA A 386 -6.39 17.85 -14.04
C ALA A 386 -4.88 17.95 -13.79
N TRP A 387 -4.08 16.98 -14.26
CA TRP A 387 -2.62 17.04 -14.16
C TRP A 387 -2.00 18.15 -14.99
N LEU A 388 -2.45 18.32 -16.23
CA LEU A 388 -1.96 19.37 -17.12
C LEU A 388 -2.29 20.75 -16.56
N HIS A 389 -3.53 20.98 -16.09
CA HIS A 389 -3.90 22.21 -15.39
C HIS A 389 -2.99 22.45 -14.18
N ARG A 390 -2.79 21.44 -13.34
CA ARG A 390 -1.92 21.57 -12.17
C ARG A 390 -0.47 21.90 -12.56
N ASN A 391 0.00 21.39 -13.70
CA ASN A 391 1.36 21.64 -14.18
C ASN A 391 1.50 23.05 -14.77
N THR A 392 0.54 23.50 -15.59
CA THR A 392 0.67 24.69 -16.44
C THR A 392 -0.09 25.92 -15.95
N ASN A 393 -1.11 25.73 -15.10
CA ASN A 393 -2.13 26.74 -14.78
C ASN A 393 -2.85 27.29 -16.03
N ASP A 394 -2.90 26.52 -17.11
CA ASP A 394 -3.55 26.89 -18.36
C ASP A 394 -5.06 26.63 -18.27
N HIS A 395 -5.86 27.68 -18.49
CA HIS A 395 -7.31 27.63 -18.38
C HIS A 395 -7.95 26.66 -19.38
N THR A 396 -7.29 26.32 -20.49
CA THR A 396 -7.81 25.35 -21.47
C THR A 396 -8.17 24.01 -20.82
N TYR A 397 -7.34 23.54 -19.88
CA TYR A 397 -7.57 22.29 -19.17
C TYR A 397 -8.62 22.43 -18.06
N LEU A 398 -8.66 23.60 -17.42
CA LEU A 398 -9.70 23.90 -16.43
C LEU A 398 -11.08 23.99 -17.08
N ASP A 399 -11.19 24.65 -18.23
CA ASP A 399 -12.42 24.76 -19.02
C ASP A 399 -12.89 23.39 -19.49
N TYR A 400 -11.97 22.49 -19.87
CA TYR A 400 -12.30 21.09 -20.18
C TYR A 400 -12.94 20.37 -18.99
N LEU A 401 -12.35 20.48 -17.79
CA LEU A 401 -12.90 19.89 -16.56
C LEU A 401 -14.27 20.47 -16.20
N GLY A 402 -14.44 21.79 -16.35
CA GLY A 402 -15.66 22.51 -15.99
C GLY A 402 -16.81 22.34 -16.99
N SER A 403 -16.50 21.99 -18.24
CA SER A 403 -17.49 21.74 -19.30
C SER A 403 -17.83 20.26 -19.51
N SER A 404 -17.15 19.35 -18.80
CA SER A 404 -17.41 17.91 -18.90
C SER A 404 -18.86 17.56 -18.52
N GLY A 405 -19.54 16.80 -19.37
CA GLY A 405 -20.88 16.28 -19.08
C GLY A 405 -20.88 15.23 -17.97
N ASN A 406 -19.75 14.55 -17.75
CA ASN A 406 -19.61 13.46 -16.80
C ASN A 406 -18.43 13.73 -15.86
N THR A 407 -18.68 13.80 -14.55
CA THR A 407 -17.64 13.90 -13.50
C THR A 407 -17.25 12.54 -12.92
N GLY A 408 -17.93 11.47 -13.36
CA GLY A 408 -17.76 10.09 -12.90
C GLY A 408 -18.84 9.63 -11.93
N GLY A 409 -19.49 10.57 -11.24
CA GLY A 409 -20.35 10.25 -10.11
C GLY A 409 -19.57 9.67 -8.93
N THR A 410 -20.28 9.19 -7.92
CA THR A 410 -19.67 8.45 -6.82
C THR A 410 -19.04 7.15 -7.34
N ARG A 411 -17.72 7.04 -7.24
CA ARG A 411 -17.00 5.81 -7.61
C ARG A 411 -16.86 4.86 -6.44
N SER A 412 -16.71 3.57 -6.75
CA SER A 412 -16.42 2.52 -5.77
C SER A 412 -14.93 2.20 -5.67
N MET A 413 -14.12 2.58 -6.66
CA MET A 413 -12.70 2.25 -6.72
C MET A 413 -11.89 3.36 -7.42
N PHE A 414 -10.57 3.30 -7.26
CA PHE A 414 -9.57 4.04 -8.01
C PHE A 414 -8.48 3.04 -8.44
N SER A 415 -8.17 2.97 -9.72
CA SER A 415 -7.31 1.92 -10.26
C SER A 415 -6.57 2.34 -11.53
N TRP A 416 -5.78 1.41 -12.10
CA TRP A 416 -5.19 1.59 -13.43
C TRP A 416 -6.21 1.69 -14.56
N ASP A 417 -7.49 1.38 -14.29
CA ASP A 417 -8.60 1.43 -15.24
C ASP A 417 -9.51 2.63 -14.97
N ASP A 418 -9.96 2.85 -13.73
CA ASP A 418 -10.86 3.96 -13.38
C ASP A 418 -10.15 5.09 -12.61
N LYS A 419 -10.07 6.28 -13.24
CA LYS A 419 -9.34 7.46 -12.73
C LYS A 419 -10.25 8.61 -12.33
N PHE A 420 -11.57 8.42 -12.31
CA PHE A 420 -12.51 9.48 -11.93
C PHE A 420 -12.18 10.02 -10.53
N VAL A 421 -11.91 9.14 -9.56
CA VAL A 421 -11.51 9.53 -8.19
C VAL A 421 -10.25 10.40 -8.20
N GLY A 422 -9.25 10.07 -9.03
CA GLY A 422 -8.03 10.85 -9.16
C GLY A 422 -8.32 12.28 -9.63
N ALA A 423 -9.10 12.43 -10.70
CA ALA A 423 -9.51 13.72 -11.23
C ALA A 423 -10.34 14.52 -10.20
N GLN A 424 -11.33 13.87 -9.57
CA GLN A 424 -12.17 14.42 -8.52
C GLN A 424 -11.33 14.96 -7.35
N VAL A 425 -10.34 14.20 -6.87
CA VAL A 425 -9.43 14.61 -5.79
C VAL A 425 -8.56 15.81 -6.18
N LEU A 426 -8.01 15.83 -7.40
CA LEU A 426 -7.21 16.97 -7.87
C LEU A 426 -8.05 18.24 -8.03
N VAL A 427 -9.28 18.13 -8.51
CA VAL A 427 -10.22 19.26 -8.58
C VAL A 427 -10.65 19.72 -7.20
N SER A 428 -10.92 18.79 -6.28
CA SER A 428 -11.26 19.09 -4.89
C SER A 428 -10.18 19.94 -4.22
N LYS A 429 -8.90 19.68 -4.52
CA LYS A 429 -7.78 20.52 -4.07
C LYS A 429 -7.95 21.97 -4.51
N LEU A 430 -8.34 22.23 -5.75
CA LEU A 430 -8.57 23.58 -6.26
C LEU A 430 -9.71 24.28 -5.53
N VAL A 431 -10.78 23.55 -5.20
CA VAL A 431 -11.91 24.06 -4.39
C VAL A 431 -11.42 24.42 -2.98
N LEU A 432 -10.68 23.53 -2.34
CA LEU A 432 -10.14 23.73 -0.98
C LEU A 432 -9.13 24.88 -0.91
N GLU A 433 -8.37 25.10 -1.99
CA GLU A 433 -7.45 26.25 -2.15
C GLU A 433 -8.16 27.55 -2.54
N GLY A 434 -9.48 27.53 -2.77
CA GLY A 434 -10.26 28.70 -3.20
C GLY A 434 -9.96 29.17 -4.62
N LYS A 435 -9.31 28.34 -5.46
CA LYS A 435 -8.98 28.65 -6.86
C LYS A 435 -10.18 28.54 -7.79
N VAL A 436 -11.15 27.71 -7.42
CA VAL A 436 -12.46 27.61 -8.09
C VAL A 436 -13.57 27.66 -7.04
N GLN A 437 -14.77 28.04 -7.46
CA GLN A 437 -15.92 28.16 -6.55
C GLN A 437 -16.38 26.78 -6.09
N ASN A 438 -16.90 26.68 -4.86
CA ASN A 438 -17.54 25.46 -4.36
C ASN A 438 -19.02 25.38 -4.79
N THR A 439 -19.28 25.44 -6.09
CA THR A 439 -20.62 25.42 -6.69
C THR A 439 -20.60 24.67 -8.03
N GLY A 440 -21.76 24.20 -8.48
CA GLY A 440 -21.91 23.48 -9.75
C GLY A 440 -20.95 22.29 -9.87
N LYS A 441 -20.34 22.12 -11.05
CA LYS A 441 -19.40 21.03 -11.37
C LYS A 441 -18.25 20.88 -10.38
N TRP A 442 -17.71 21.99 -9.88
CA TRP A 442 -16.60 21.95 -8.93
C TRP A 442 -17.00 21.37 -7.57
N ALA A 443 -18.21 21.67 -7.11
CA ALA A 443 -18.79 21.06 -5.92
C ALA A 443 -19.13 19.58 -6.15
N GLU A 444 -19.57 19.20 -7.37
CA GLU A 444 -19.80 17.79 -7.74
C GLU A 444 -18.52 16.96 -7.60
N TYR A 445 -17.43 17.35 -8.27
CA TYR A 445 -16.13 16.66 -8.15
C TYR A 445 -15.70 16.49 -6.68
N ARG A 446 -15.87 17.55 -5.88
CA ARG A 446 -15.54 17.49 -4.46
C ARG A 446 -16.42 16.53 -3.68
N SER A 447 -17.72 16.61 -3.86
CA SER A 447 -18.68 15.73 -3.19
C SER A 447 -18.43 14.26 -3.54
N GLU A 448 -18.12 13.96 -4.80
CA GLU A 448 -17.85 12.60 -5.28
C GLU A 448 -16.55 12.03 -4.70
N ALA A 449 -15.46 12.82 -4.67
CA ALA A 449 -14.21 12.46 -4.01
C ALA A 449 -14.42 12.16 -2.52
N GLU A 450 -15.09 13.08 -1.83
CA GLU A 450 -15.36 12.96 -0.40
C GLU A 450 -16.24 11.74 -0.09
N GLN A 451 -17.21 11.42 -0.95
CA GLN A 451 -18.05 10.24 -0.77
C GLN A 451 -17.28 8.92 -0.95
N PHE A 452 -16.37 8.83 -1.93
CA PHE A 452 -15.47 7.69 -2.05
C PHE A 452 -14.60 7.51 -0.79
N ILE A 453 -14.03 8.60 -0.28
CA ILE A 453 -13.22 8.60 0.95
C ILE A 453 -14.08 8.17 2.15
N CYS A 454 -15.29 8.72 2.29
CA CYS A 454 -16.24 8.34 3.34
C CYS A 454 -16.56 6.83 3.32
N ASN A 455 -16.78 6.27 2.13
CA ASN A 455 -17.03 4.84 1.96
C ASN A 455 -15.82 3.98 2.36
N CYS A 456 -14.59 4.41 2.05
CA CYS A 456 -13.36 3.71 2.46
C CYS A 456 -13.17 3.72 3.99
N VAL A 457 -13.40 4.85 4.64
CA VAL A 457 -13.26 5.01 6.10
C VAL A 457 -14.46 4.50 6.90
N GLN A 458 -15.41 3.81 6.25
CA GLN A 458 -16.60 3.20 6.85
C GLN A 458 -17.59 4.21 7.46
N LYS A 459 -17.65 5.42 6.92
CA LYS A 459 -18.59 6.47 7.32
C LYS A 459 -19.50 6.93 6.17
N GLY A 460 -19.48 6.23 5.04
CA GLY A 460 -20.32 6.51 3.89
C GLY A 460 -21.63 5.69 3.86
N ASN A 461 -22.45 5.93 2.84
CA ASN A 461 -23.68 5.18 2.59
C ASN A 461 -23.40 3.79 2.00
N ASN A 462 -22.34 3.68 1.21
CA ASN A 462 -21.98 2.48 0.44
C ASN A 462 -20.55 2.10 0.81
N ASN A 463 -20.33 1.78 2.08
CA ASN A 463 -19.01 1.46 2.58
C ASN A 463 -18.39 0.30 1.79
N VAL A 464 -17.09 0.42 1.51
CA VAL A 464 -16.32 -0.66 0.88
C VAL A 464 -16.32 -1.86 1.82
N GLN A 465 -16.47 -3.07 1.28
CA GLN A 465 -16.43 -4.30 2.07
C GLN A 465 -15.10 -4.41 2.82
N ARG A 466 -15.15 -5.01 4.01
CA ARG A 466 -13.95 -5.36 4.78
C ARG A 466 -13.89 -6.86 5.03
N SER A 467 -12.69 -7.42 4.97
CA SER A 467 -12.42 -8.73 5.51
C SER A 467 -12.65 -8.74 7.04
N PRO A 468 -12.83 -9.91 7.68
CA PRO A 468 -12.86 -10.02 9.14
C PRO A 468 -11.65 -9.36 9.85
N GLY A 469 -10.46 -9.43 9.24
CA GLY A 469 -9.23 -8.79 9.70
C GLY A 469 -9.15 -7.28 9.44
N GLY A 470 -10.14 -6.69 8.75
CA GLY A 470 -10.28 -5.25 8.57
C GLY A 470 -9.61 -4.67 7.32
N LEU A 471 -9.12 -5.51 6.40
CA LEU A 471 -8.64 -5.08 5.09
C LEU A 471 -9.82 -4.65 4.21
N LEU A 472 -9.72 -3.53 3.50
CA LEU A 472 -10.68 -3.19 2.44
C LEU A 472 -10.59 -4.20 1.31
N TRP A 473 -11.74 -4.70 0.84
CA TRP A 473 -11.78 -5.77 -0.15
C TRP A 473 -12.76 -5.44 -1.28
N TRP A 474 -12.30 -5.55 -2.53
CA TRP A 474 -13.06 -5.29 -3.74
C TRP A 474 -13.28 -6.53 -4.58
N GLN A 475 -12.23 -7.32 -4.80
CA GLN A 475 -12.33 -8.45 -5.72
C GLN A 475 -11.28 -9.56 -5.47
N PRO A 476 -11.49 -10.78 -5.99
CA PRO A 476 -10.58 -11.91 -5.74
C PRO A 476 -9.19 -11.79 -6.35
N TRP A 477 -9.05 -11.06 -7.47
CA TRP A 477 -7.79 -10.93 -8.19
C TRP A 477 -7.13 -9.59 -7.86
N ASN A 478 -5.92 -9.65 -7.29
CA ASN A 478 -5.05 -8.49 -7.08
C ASN A 478 -5.70 -7.35 -6.27
N ASP A 479 -6.40 -7.72 -5.19
CA ASP A 479 -7.14 -6.78 -4.34
C ASP A 479 -6.27 -5.63 -3.79
N LEU A 480 -5.02 -5.91 -3.43
CA LEU A 480 -4.14 -4.92 -2.80
C LEU A 480 -3.80 -3.73 -3.71
N GLN A 481 -3.99 -3.82 -5.02
CA GLN A 481 -3.96 -2.65 -5.91
C GLN A 481 -5.01 -1.60 -5.54
N TYR A 482 -6.25 -2.03 -5.26
CA TYR A 482 -7.34 -1.12 -4.90
C TYR A 482 -7.15 -0.58 -3.49
N THR A 483 -6.74 -1.43 -2.56
CA THR A 483 -6.43 -1.01 -1.19
C THR A 483 -5.35 0.06 -1.17
N THR A 484 -4.21 -0.16 -1.82
CA THR A 484 -3.10 0.81 -1.84
C THR A 484 -3.50 2.12 -2.54
N SER A 485 -4.29 2.05 -3.62
CA SER A 485 -4.83 3.24 -4.32
C SER A 485 -5.79 4.04 -3.43
N ALA A 486 -6.71 3.38 -2.72
CA ALA A 486 -7.62 4.03 -1.77
C ALA A 486 -6.86 4.67 -0.60
N MET A 487 -5.84 3.99 -0.08
CA MET A 487 -4.95 4.53 0.95
C MET A 487 -4.23 5.78 0.47
N PHE A 488 -3.71 5.77 -0.76
CA PHE A 488 -3.04 6.93 -1.33
C PHE A 488 -3.98 8.12 -1.44
N VAL A 489 -5.20 7.92 -1.96
CA VAL A 489 -6.23 8.97 -2.06
C VAL A 489 -6.53 9.57 -0.68
N ALA A 490 -6.77 8.73 0.34
CA ALA A 490 -7.00 9.21 1.70
C ALA A 490 -5.80 9.97 2.28
N THR A 491 -4.57 9.53 1.97
CA THR A 491 -3.34 10.19 2.40
C THR A 491 -3.20 11.58 1.77
N ALA A 492 -3.31 11.68 0.44
CA ALA A 492 -3.22 12.95 -0.27
C ALA A 492 -4.34 13.92 0.16
N TYR A 493 -5.56 13.43 0.30
CA TYR A 493 -6.69 14.27 0.72
C TYR A 493 -6.54 14.77 2.16
N SER A 494 -5.91 13.99 3.05
CA SER A 494 -5.61 14.43 4.42
C SER A 494 -4.68 15.65 4.45
N GLU A 495 -3.72 15.74 3.52
CA GLU A 495 -2.86 16.93 3.39
C GLU A 495 -3.63 18.13 2.89
N TYR A 496 -4.55 17.93 1.94
CA TYR A 496 -5.37 19.01 1.40
C TYR A 496 -6.31 19.58 2.47
N LEU A 497 -6.94 18.72 3.27
CA LEU A 497 -7.75 19.12 4.41
C LEU A 497 -6.93 19.82 5.48
N THR A 498 -5.72 19.33 5.78
CA THR A 498 -4.81 19.97 6.74
C THR A 498 -4.45 21.39 6.30
N ALA A 499 -4.04 21.55 5.04
CA ALA A 499 -3.70 22.85 4.47
C ALA A 499 -4.90 23.82 4.48
N ALA A 500 -6.10 23.32 4.19
CA ALA A 500 -7.33 24.11 4.17
C ALA A 500 -7.98 24.28 5.56
N ARG A 501 -7.45 23.64 6.62
CA ARG A 501 -8.07 23.55 7.96
C ARG A 501 -9.52 23.07 7.89
N ALA A 502 -9.78 22.09 7.04
CA ALA A 502 -11.11 21.60 6.70
C ALA A 502 -11.34 20.17 7.23
N THR A 503 -12.61 19.74 7.19
CA THR A 503 -13.03 18.38 7.50
C THR A 503 -14.07 17.91 6.49
N ILE A 504 -14.18 16.60 6.30
CA ILE A 504 -15.24 15.99 5.48
C ILE A 504 -16.47 15.76 6.35
N GLN A 505 -17.66 16.04 5.81
CA GLN A 505 -18.92 15.66 6.43
C GLN A 505 -19.44 14.38 5.79
N CYS A 506 -19.13 13.24 6.40
CA CYS A 506 -19.71 11.96 5.99
C CYS A 506 -21.07 11.71 6.67
N GLN A 507 -21.82 10.73 6.17
CA GLN A 507 -23.09 10.32 6.78
C GLN A 507 -22.87 9.74 8.19
N GLY A 508 -21.84 8.92 8.36
CA GLY A 508 -21.40 8.35 9.63
C GLY A 508 -20.65 9.34 10.54
N GLY A 509 -20.73 10.64 10.26
CA GLY A 509 -20.14 11.71 11.07
C GLY A 509 -18.96 12.41 10.40
N ARG A 510 -18.40 13.39 11.13
CA ARG A 510 -17.27 14.20 10.64
C ARG A 510 -15.99 13.35 10.55
N VAL A 511 -15.17 13.63 9.54
CA VAL A 511 -13.87 12.99 9.30
C VAL A 511 -12.82 14.09 9.09
N GLY A 512 -11.83 14.13 9.97
CA GLY A 512 -10.70 15.04 9.88
C GLY A 512 -9.43 14.39 9.30
N PRO A 513 -8.35 15.16 9.10
CA PRO A 513 -7.07 14.62 8.62
C PRO A 513 -6.52 13.46 9.46
N SER A 514 -6.61 13.55 10.80
CA SER A 514 -6.15 12.50 11.71
C SER A 514 -6.93 11.19 11.57
N ASP A 515 -8.23 11.26 11.26
CA ASP A 515 -9.06 10.07 11.01
C ASP A 515 -8.61 9.37 9.72
N LEU A 516 -8.33 10.13 8.66
CA LEU A 516 -7.83 9.61 7.39
C LEU A 516 -6.48 8.92 7.59
N ILE A 517 -5.54 9.57 8.28
CA ILE A 517 -4.22 8.97 8.57
C ILE A 517 -4.35 7.73 9.46
N SER A 518 -5.29 7.70 10.41
CA SER A 518 -5.55 6.51 11.23
C SER A 518 -6.09 5.34 10.41
N PHE A 519 -6.99 5.60 9.47
CA PHE A 519 -7.45 4.60 8.49
C PHE A 519 -6.30 4.12 7.61
N VAL A 520 -5.51 5.02 7.03
CA VAL A 520 -4.34 4.69 6.20
C VAL A 520 -3.36 3.81 6.97
N ARG A 521 -3.08 4.14 8.23
CA ARG A 521 -2.20 3.36 9.10
C ARG A 521 -2.74 1.95 9.35
N SER A 522 -4.05 1.77 9.53
CA SER A 522 -4.61 0.44 9.77
C SER A 522 -4.45 -0.47 8.55
N GLN A 523 -4.68 0.05 7.34
CA GLN A 523 -4.49 -0.70 6.10
C GLN A 523 -3.00 -0.96 5.81
N ALA A 524 -2.12 0.03 6.04
CA ALA A 524 -0.68 -0.15 5.89
C ALA A 524 -0.15 -1.23 6.84
N ASN A 525 -0.58 -1.21 8.10
CA ASN A 525 -0.20 -2.21 9.09
C ASN A 525 -0.72 -3.59 8.69
N TYR A 526 -1.95 -3.69 8.18
CA TYR A 526 -2.47 -4.95 7.65
C TYR A 526 -1.56 -5.51 6.55
N ILE A 527 -1.21 -4.70 5.54
CA ILE A 527 -0.29 -5.12 4.45
C ILE A 527 1.08 -5.51 5.00
N LEU A 528 1.57 -4.83 6.04
CA LEU A 528 2.90 -5.03 6.60
C LEU A 528 2.97 -6.09 7.72
N GLY A 529 1.85 -6.74 8.05
CA GLY A 529 1.81 -7.95 8.88
C GLY A 529 0.87 -7.94 10.08
N SER A 530 0.21 -6.82 10.38
CA SER A 530 -0.84 -6.73 11.41
C SER A 530 -2.19 -7.24 10.87
N ASN A 531 -2.21 -8.52 10.50
CA ASN A 531 -3.37 -9.22 9.96
C ASN A 531 -3.52 -10.60 10.64
N PRO A 532 -4.65 -11.32 10.44
CA PRO A 532 -4.89 -12.61 11.08
C PRO A 532 -3.82 -13.68 10.83
N LYS A 533 -3.06 -13.57 9.73
CA LYS A 533 -1.95 -14.50 9.42
C LYS A 533 -0.61 -14.09 10.03
N GLY A 534 -0.48 -12.89 10.60
CA GLY A 534 0.79 -12.36 11.10
C GLY A 534 1.88 -12.30 10.03
N MET A 535 1.50 -12.11 8.75
CA MET A 535 2.38 -12.21 7.59
C MET A 535 2.34 -10.90 6.80
N SER A 536 3.49 -10.33 6.46
CA SER A 536 3.54 -9.19 5.55
C SER A 536 3.21 -9.64 4.13
N TYR A 537 2.33 -8.92 3.44
CA TYR A 537 2.09 -9.06 2.00
C TYR A 537 3.09 -8.26 1.14
N MET A 538 4.08 -7.61 1.77
CA MET A 538 5.25 -7.05 1.10
C MET A 538 6.43 -8.01 1.22
N VAL A 539 6.90 -8.53 0.10
CA VAL A 539 8.01 -9.49 0.06
C VAL A 539 9.29 -8.90 0.66
N GLY A 540 9.93 -9.63 1.57
CA GLY A 540 11.17 -9.19 2.22
C GLY A 540 11.00 -8.12 3.31
N PHE A 541 9.76 -7.88 3.78
CA PHE A 541 9.45 -7.06 4.95
C PHE A 541 8.99 -7.93 6.13
N GLY A 542 9.48 -7.62 7.33
CA GLY A 542 9.21 -8.43 8.53
C GLY A 542 9.87 -9.82 8.49
N SER A 543 9.50 -10.68 9.45
CA SER A 543 10.02 -12.05 9.58
C SER A 543 9.20 -13.11 8.82
N SER A 544 7.98 -12.77 8.41
CA SER A 544 7.05 -13.65 7.69
C SER A 544 6.47 -12.90 6.50
N TYR A 545 6.70 -13.41 5.29
CA TYR A 545 6.25 -12.82 4.02
C TYR A 545 6.20 -13.91 2.92
N PRO A 546 5.46 -13.70 1.81
CA PRO A 546 5.40 -14.62 0.67
C PRO A 546 6.77 -14.98 0.11
N GLN A 547 7.05 -16.27 -0.02
CA GLN A 547 8.30 -16.81 -0.53
C GLN A 547 8.15 -17.42 -1.93
N MET A 548 6.92 -17.73 -2.36
CA MET A 548 6.63 -18.40 -3.63
C MET A 548 5.80 -17.53 -4.57
N VAL A 549 6.16 -16.25 -4.71
CA VAL A 549 5.42 -15.31 -5.57
C VAL A 549 5.44 -15.72 -7.05
N HIS A 550 4.33 -15.47 -7.76
CA HIS A 550 4.18 -15.69 -9.19
C HIS A 550 5.01 -14.67 -9.98
N HIS A 551 6.32 -14.91 -10.09
CA HIS A 551 7.23 -13.97 -10.76
C HIS A 551 8.42 -14.70 -11.40
N ARG A 552 8.55 -14.62 -12.73
CA ARG A 552 9.57 -15.36 -13.51
C ARG A 552 10.99 -15.03 -13.07
N GLY A 553 11.35 -13.76 -13.03
CA GLY A 553 12.70 -13.33 -12.62
C GLY A 553 13.05 -13.69 -11.18
N ALA A 554 12.05 -13.85 -10.30
CA ALA A 554 12.28 -14.19 -8.89
C ALA A 554 12.41 -15.69 -8.68
N SER A 555 11.56 -16.46 -9.39
CA SER A 555 11.45 -17.92 -9.27
C SER A 555 12.56 -18.70 -9.97
N ILE A 556 13.27 -18.09 -10.93
CA ILE A 556 14.35 -18.73 -11.67
C ILE A 556 15.71 -18.24 -11.13
N VAL A 557 16.71 -19.12 -11.02
CA VAL A 557 18.06 -18.75 -10.58
C VAL A 557 18.60 -17.56 -11.37
N SER A 558 19.21 -16.58 -10.69
CA SER A 558 19.79 -15.40 -11.34
C SER A 558 20.73 -15.77 -12.50
N ILE A 559 20.62 -15.04 -13.62
CA ILE A 559 21.57 -15.14 -14.75
C ILE A 559 23.02 -14.84 -14.34
N LYS A 560 23.23 -14.07 -13.26
CA LYS A 560 24.57 -13.78 -12.73
C LYS A 560 25.18 -14.97 -11.98
N LYS A 561 24.34 -15.88 -11.49
CA LYS A 561 24.75 -17.08 -10.77
C LYS A 561 24.88 -18.29 -11.71
N ASP A 562 23.93 -18.46 -12.63
CA ASP A 562 23.94 -19.51 -13.65
C ASP A 562 23.49 -18.92 -14.99
N ARG A 563 24.39 -18.94 -15.98
CA ARG A 563 24.18 -18.38 -17.32
C ARG A 563 23.56 -19.38 -18.29
N THR A 564 23.31 -20.62 -17.87
CA THR A 564 22.67 -21.64 -18.70
C THR A 564 21.27 -21.15 -19.06
N PRO A 565 20.91 -20.98 -20.36
CA PRO A 565 19.61 -20.46 -20.74
C PRO A 565 18.47 -21.36 -20.24
N VAL A 566 17.40 -20.74 -19.71
CA VAL A 566 16.18 -21.45 -19.31
C VAL A 566 15.17 -21.38 -20.44
N THR A 567 14.88 -22.52 -21.05
CA THR A 567 13.94 -22.61 -22.18
C THR A 567 12.49 -22.40 -21.73
N CYS A 568 11.62 -22.01 -22.68
CA CYS A 568 10.19 -21.74 -22.45
C CYS A 568 9.47 -22.78 -21.59
N LYS A 569 9.55 -24.06 -21.96
CA LYS A 569 8.89 -25.16 -21.21
C LYS A 569 9.75 -25.71 -20.08
N GLY A 570 11.08 -25.77 -20.25
CA GLY A 570 11.98 -26.19 -19.18
C GLY A 570 11.89 -25.30 -17.93
N GLY A 571 11.55 -24.02 -18.10
CA GLY A 571 11.24 -23.13 -17.00
C GLY A 571 10.06 -23.57 -16.12
N TYR A 572 9.02 -24.14 -16.73
CA TYR A 572 7.89 -24.69 -15.97
C TYR A 572 8.31 -25.91 -15.16
N ASP A 573 9.03 -26.82 -15.81
CA ASP A 573 9.44 -28.10 -15.23
C ASP A 573 10.44 -27.91 -14.08
N MET A 574 11.42 -27.01 -14.26
CA MET A 574 12.52 -26.82 -13.31
C MET A 574 12.23 -25.80 -12.21
N TRP A 575 11.44 -24.76 -12.49
CA TRP A 575 11.31 -23.58 -11.62
C TRP A 575 9.88 -23.28 -11.20
N PHE A 576 8.93 -23.21 -12.14
CA PHE A 576 7.55 -22.85 -11.81
C PHE A 576 6.90 -23.87 -10.85
N ASN A 577 6.95 -25.16 -11.21
CA ASN A 577 6.31 -26.24 -10.44
C ASN A 577 7.08 -26.65 -9.18
N ARG A 578 8.25 -26.03 -8.93
CA ARG A 578 9.08 -26.37 -7.78
C ARG A 578 8.42 -25.91 -6.49
N ASN A 579 8.13 -26.85 -5.60
CA ASN A 579 7.64 -26.56 -4.25
C ASN A 579 8.77 -26.10 -3.31
N ALA A 580 9.34 -24.94 -3.61
CA ALA A 580 10.38 -24.30 -2.82
C ALA A 580 10.30 -22.77 -2.98
N PRO A 581 10.83 -22.00 -2.01
CA PRO A 581 10.97 -20.56 -2.11
C PRO A 581 11.64 -20.12 -3.42
N ASN A 582 11.25 -18.95 -3.92
CA ASN A 582 11.90 -18.30 -5.04
C ASN A 582 13.39 -18.06 -4.70
N PRO A 583 14.34 -18.45 -5.58
CA PRO A 583 15.77 -18.30 -5.34
C PRO A 583 16.22 -16.83 -5.24
N ASN A 584 15.48 -15.90 -5.83
CA ASN A 584 15.71 -14.47 -5.68
C ASN A 584 14.55 -13.84 -4.91
N VAL A 585 14.84 -13.24 -3.75
CA VAL A 585 13.82 -12.51 -2.98
C VAL A 585 13.46 -11.23 -3.72
N LEU A 586 12.18 -11.10 -4.11
CA LEU A 586 11.63 -9.94 -4.82
C LEU A 586 11.31 -8.80 -3.84
N VAL A 587 12.34 -8.26 -3.20
CA VAL A 587 12.22 -7.29 -2.11
C VAL A 587 11.32 -6.10 -2.49
N GLY A 588 10.31 -5.84 -1.66
CA GLY A 588 9.40 -4.70 -1.77
C GLY A 588 8.15 -4.93 -2.61
N ALA A 589 8.04 -6.07 -3.30
CA ALA A 589 6.86 -6.40 -4.07
C ALA A 589 5.64 -6.60 -3.16
N ILE A 590 4.54 -5.93 -3.47
CA ILE A 590 3.24 -6.18 -2.86
C ILE A 590 2.48 -7.17 -3.76
N VAL A 591 2.18 -8.34 -3.22
CA VAL A 591 1.39 -9.38 -3.92
C VAL A 591 -0.08 -8.98 -4.04
N GLY A 592 -0.89 -9.78 -4.75
CA GLY A 592 -2.33 -9.54 -4.87
C GLY A 592 -3.10 -9.54 -3.54
N GLY A 593 -2.63 -10.31 -2.55
CA GLY A 593 -3.13 -10.30 -1.18
C GLY A 593 -4.14 -11.41 -0.86
N PRO A 594 -4.73 -11.40 0.35
CA PRO A 594 -5.65 -12.43 0.79
C PRO A 594 -7.02 -12.34 0.10
N ASP A 595 -7.82 -13.39 0.24
CA ASP A 595 -9.24 -13.34 -0.11
C ASP A 595 -10.07 -12.54 0.91
N GLN A 596 -11.38 -12.46 0.67
CA GLN A 596 -12.33 -11.73 1.50
C GLN A 596 -12.40 -12.21 2.97
N ASN A 597 -11.84 -13.37 3.28
CA ASN A 597 -11.83 -13.98 4.62
C ASN A 597 -10.44 -13.99 5.25
N ASP A 598 -9.52 -13.14 4.77
CA ASP A 598 -8.13 -13.06 5.20
C ASP A 598 -7.29 -14.32 4.90
N ALA A 599 -7.79 -15.22 4.04
CA ALA A 599 -7.06 -16.42 3.66
C ALA A 599 -6.11 -16.13 2.51
N TYR A 600 -4.84 -16.49 2.71
CA TYR A 600 -3.77 -16.38 1.72
C TYR A 600 -3.03 -17.71 1.58
N THR A 601 -2.81 -18.14 0.34
CA THR A 601 -1.99 -19.31 0.02
C THR A 601 -0.74 -18.88 -0.76
N ASP A 602 0.43 -19.04 -0.14
CA ASP A 602 1.73 -18.75 -0.75
C ASP A 602 2.09 -19.85 -1.76
N SER A 603 1.56 -19.71 -2.97
CA SER A 603 1.82 -20.63 -4.08
C SER A 603 2.08 -19.86 -5.35
N ARG A 604 3.12 -20.29 -6.09
CA ARG A 604 3.48 -19.68 -7.37
C ARG A 604 2.41 -19.87 -8.43
N SER A 605 1.57 -20.89 -8.32
CA SER A 605 0.44 -21.10 -9.23
C SER A 605 -0.78 -20.25 -8.89
N ASN A 606 -0.83 -19.66 -7.68
CA ASN A 606 -1.94 -18.83 -7.23
C ASN A 606 -1.72 -17.37 -7.66
N PHE A 607 -1.72 -17.10 -8.97
CA PHE A 607 -1.46 -15.77 -9.52
C PHE A 607 -2.45 -14.70 -8.99
N GLN A 608 -3.70 -15.07 -8.69
CA GLN A 608 -4.70 -14.12 -8.18
C GLN A 608 -4.26 -13.44 -6.87
N GLN A 609 -3.60 -14.18 -5.98
CA GLN A 609 -3.14 -13.69 -4.67
C GLN A 609 -1.63 -13.43 -4.62
N ALA A 610 -0.82 -14.25 -5.29
CA ALA A 610 0.63 -14.29 -5.14
C ALA A 610 1.39 -13.57 -6.26
N GLU A 611 0.71 -13.01 -7.26
CA GLU A 611 1.32 -12.18 -8.30
C GLU A 611 1.44 -10.72 -7.82
N PRO A 612 2.66 -10.15 -7.80
CA PRO A 612 2.84 -8.72 -7.65
C PRO A 612 2.82 -8.02 -9.00
N ALA A 613 2.18 -6.85 -9.06
CA ALA A 613 2.21 -5.96 -10.23
C ALA A 613 2.73 -4.57 -9.87
N THR A 614 3.25 -3.83 -10.86
CA THR A 614 3.78 -2.47 -10.64
C THR A 614 2.75 -1.53 -10.05
N VAL A 615 1.48 -1.73 -10.42
CA VAL A 615 0.32 -0.93 -9.96
C VAL A 615 -0.01 -1.14 -8.47
N ASN A 616 0.37 -2.29 -7.89
CA ASN A 616 0.13 -2.57 -6.46
C ASN A 616 1.00 -1.69 -5.58
N THR A 617 2.24 -1.50 -5.99
CA THR A 617 3.26 -0.90 -5.14
C THR A 617 3.31 0.62 -5.32
N ALA A 618 2.85 1.15 -6.46
CA ALA A 618 3.08 2.55 -6.84
C ALA A 618 2.37 3.54 -5.90
N PRO A 619 1.08 3.34 -5.58
CA PRO A 619 0.38 4.21 -4.62
C PRO A 619 0.99 4.09 -3.21
N PHE A 620 1.51 2.93 -2.85
CA PHE A 620 2.03 2.69 -1.50
C PHE A 620 3.32 3.47 -1.20
N VAL A 621 4.08 3.89 -2.22
CA VAL A 621 5.29 4.73 -2.06
C VAL A 621 4.96 6.04 -1.35
N GLY A 622 3.95 6.78 -1.81
CA GLY A 622 3.54 8.05 -1.19
C GLY A 622 2.96 7.85 0.20
N VAL A 623 2.19 6.77 0.40
CA VAL A 623 1.65 6.41 1.72
C VAL A 623 2.77 6.16 2.72
N LEU A 624 3.76 5.34 2.35
CA LEU A 624 4.90 5.03 3.21
C LEU A 624 5.76 6.26 3.50
N ALA A 625 5.95 7.14 2.50
CA ALA A 625 6.64 8.41 2.70
C ALA A 625 5.94 9.25 3.78
N LYS A 626 4.60 9.33 3.75
CA LYS A 626 3.85 10.09 4.75
C LYS A 626 3.90 9.47 6.16
N LEU A 627 3.90 8.15 6.25
CA LEU A 627 3.86 7.45 7.55
C LEU A 627 5.24 7.34 8.22
N ALA A 628 6.33 7.36 7.45
CA ALA A 628 7.70 7.20 7.93
C ALA A 628 8.24 8.47 8.61
#